data_AF-A0A7C1USB4-F1
#
_entry.id   AF-A0A7C1USB4-F1
#
_cell.length_a   1.000
_cell.length_b   1.000
_cell.length_c   1.000
_cell.angle_alpha   90.00
_cell.angle_beta   90.00
_cell.angle_gamma   90.00
#
_symmetry.space_group_name_H-M   'P 1'
#
loop_
_entity.id
_entity.type
_entity.pdbx_description
1 polymer ?
#
loop_
_entity_poly.entity_id
_entity_poly.type
_entity_poly.pdbx_seq_one_letter_code
_entity_poly.pdbx_strand_id
1 'polypeptide(L)'
;MNKINFKKELKPLYSPSSKKVEIVEVPKMNFLMVDGEGDPNISKEFQEAIEALFSLSYTLKFLIKKSELAIDYGVMPLEGIWWADDMSRFSIDNKRDWKWTLMIMQPEFIEEKLIAKAKDQLKKKKDLSALS
;
A
#
# COMPACT_ATOMS: atom_id res chain seq x y z
N MET A 1 -18.81 -6.03 -16.87
CA MET A 1 -17.91 -5.51 -15.82
C MET A 1 -17.29 -6.69 -15.13
N ASN A 2 -15.97 -6.86 -15.30
CA ASN A 2 -15.25 -7.97 -14.67
C ASN A 2 -14.90 -7.59 -13.23
N LYS A 3 -15.08 -8.48 -12.25
CA LYS A 3 -14.77 -8.22 -10.85
C LYS A 3 -13.69 -9.17 -10.35
N ILE A 4 -12.55 -8.63 -9.92
CA ILE A 4 -11.40 -9.40 -9.44
C ILE A 4 -11.31 -9.30 -7.91
N ASN A 5 -11.05 -10.42 -7.25
CA ASN A 5 -10.88 -10.48 -5.81
C ASN A 5 -9.51 -11.06 -5.45
N PHE A 6 -8.50 -10.19 -5.44
CA PHE A 6 -7.12 -10.55 -5.14
C PHE A 6 -6.93 -11.18 -3.76
N LYS A 7 -7.71 -10.80 -2.73
CA LYS A 7 -7.65 -11.48 -1.41
C LYS A 7 -8.04 -12.95 -1.50
N LYS A 8 -8.92 -13.31 -2.43
CA LYS A 8 -9.32 -14.71 -2.68
C LYS A 8 -8.29 -15.45 -3.52
N GLU A 9 -7.71 -14.79 -4.53
CA GLU A 9 -6.69 -15.37 -5.40
C GLU A 9 -5.36 -15.59 -4.66
N LEU A 10 -4.96 -14.62 -3.84
CA LEU A 10 -3.75 -14.63 -3.01
C LEU A 10 -4.06 -15.09 -1.58
N LYS A 11 -5.03 -16.00 -1.42
CA LYS A 11 -5.50 -16.47 -0.10
C LYS A 11 -4.37 -16.94 0.83
N PRO A 12 -3.33 -17.67 0.37
CA PRO A 12 -2.23 -18.06 1.25
C PRO A 12 -1.50 -16.88 1.91
N LEU A 13 -1.50 -15.71 1.26
CA LEU A 13 -0.80 -14.52 1.73
C LEU A 13 -1.69 -13.61 2.59
N TYR A 14 -2.98 -13.53 2.26
CA TYR A 14 -3.92 -12.58 2.88
C TYR A 14 -4.95 -13.21 3.83
N SER A 15 -4.97 -14.53 3.97
CA SER A 15 -5.88 -15.25 4.88
C SER A 15 -5.20 -16.43 5.57
N PRO A 16 -4.05 -16.22 6.25
CA PRO A 16 -3.35 -17.29 6.95
C PRO A 16 -4.17 -17.85 8.12
N SER A 17 -3.88 -19.09 8.51
CA SER A 17 -4.48 -19.73 9.69
C SER A 17 -3.91 -19.12 10.97
N SER A 18 -4.77 -18.78 11.93
CA SER A 18 -4.32 -18.38 13.28
C SER A 18 -3.84 -19.55 14.14
N LYS A 19 -3.99 -20.79 13.66
CA LYS A 19 -3.70 -22.02 14.42
C LYS A 19 -2.42 -22.73 13.99
N LYS A 20 -1.84 -22.37 12.85
CA LYS A 20 -0.71 -23.09 12.25
C LYS A 20 0.26 -22.11 11.62
N VAL A 21 1.55 -22.38 11.81
CA VAL A 21 2.62 -21.73 11.06
C VAL A 21 2.77 -22.46 9.73
N GLU A 22 2.83 -21.69 8.65
CA GLU A 22 2.92 -22.21 7.28
C GLU A 22 4.06 -21.51 6.55
N ILE A 23 4.81 -22.27 5.75
CA ILE A 23 5.79 -21.70 4.82
C ILE A 23 5.01 -21.28 3.57
N VAL A 24 5.19 -20.03 3.14
CA VAL A 24 4.55 -19.48 1.95
C VAL A 24 5.59 -18.96 0.97
N GLU A 25 5.30 -19.08 -0.31
CA GLU A 25 6.07 -18.46 -1.37
C GLU A 25 5.41 -17.15 -1.77
N VAL A 26 6.15 -16.04 -1.63
CA VAL A 26 5.67 -14.71 -1.99
C VAL A 26 6.22 -14.36 -3.38
N PRO A 27 5.40 -14.32 -4.44
CA PRO A 27 5.87 -13.94 -5.76
C PRO A 27 6.23 -12.45 -5.80
N LYS A 28 6.93 -12.05 -6.86
CA LYS A 28 7.10 -10.62 -7.16
C LYS A 28 5.72 -9.98 -7.35
N MET A 29 5.51 -8.82 -6.72
CA MET A 29 4.28 -8.05 -6.81
C MET A 29 4.60 -6.57 -6.95
N ASN A 30 3.63 -5.79 -7.45
CA ASN A 30 3.72 -4.35 -7.58
C ASN A 30 3.08 -3.68 -6.38
N PHE A 31 3.66 -2.57 -5.93
CA PHE A 31 3.16 -1.81 -4.79
C PHE A 31 3.28 -0.32 -5.04
N LEU A 32 2.32 0.43 -4.52
CA LEU A 32 2.58 1.83 -4.16
C LEU A 32 3.24 1.83 -2.78
N MET A 33 4.29 2.62 -2.63
CA MET A 33 5.12 2.63 -1.42
C MET A 33 5.40 4.07 -0.98
N VAL A 34 5.47 4.28 0.33
CA VAL A 34 5.97 5.51 0.95
C VAL A 34 6.87 5.12 2.11
N ASP A 35 8.08 5.64 2.11
CA ASP A 35 9.03 5.48 3.20
C ASP A 35 8.86 6.60 4.23
N GLY A 36 9.24 6.32 5.46
CA GLY A 36 9.32 7.32 6.52
C GLY A 36 9.95 6.76 7.79
N GLU A 37 9.94 7.56 8.84
CA GLU A 37 10.57 7.23 10.11
C GLU A 37 9.76 7.73 11.32
N GLY A 38 10.19 7.30 12.50
CA GLY A 38 9.60 7.68 13.78
C GLY A 38 8.39 6.85 14.19
N ASP A 39 7.81 7.25 15.33
CA ASP A 39 6.72 6.53 15.98
C ASP A 39 5.41 6.69 15.19
N PRO A 40 4.84 5.58 14.66
CA PRO A 40 3.61 5.64 13.86
C PRO A 40 2.38 6.12 14.63
N ASN A 41 2.41 6.11 15.97
CA ASN A 41 1.28 6.52 16.80
C ASN A 41 1.13 8.04 16.90
N ILE A 42 2.21 8.79 16.62
CA ILE A 42 2.23 10.25 16.76
C ILE A 42 2.72 10.97 15.49
N SER A 43 3.34 10.24 14.56
CA SER A 43 3.88 10.82 13.34
C SER A 43 2.76 11.28 12.40
N LYS A 44 2.75 12.59 12.11
CA LYS A 44 1.88 13.17 11.07
C LYS A 44 2.23 12.62 9.69
N GLU A 45 3.52 12.43 9.42
CA GLU A 45 4.01 11.86 8.17
C GLU A 45 3.47 10.44 7.94
N PHE A 46 3.39 9.63 8.98
CA PHE A 46 2.79 8.29 8.92
C PHE A 46 1.31 8.35 8.52
N GLN A 47 0.54 9.28 9.11
CA GLN A 47 -0.87 9.47 8.76
C GLN A 47 -1.05 9.99 7.33
N GLU A 48 -0.22 10.95 6.90
CA GLU A 48 -0.23 11.50 5.55
C GLU A 48 0.15 10.46 4.49
N ALA A 49 1.11 9.57 4.80
CA ALA A 49 1.50 8.44 3.95
C ALA A 49 0.33 7.45 3.74
N ILE A 50 -0.37 7.07 4.81
CA ILE A 50 -1.57 6.22 4.72
C ILE A 50 -2.62 6.87 3.83
N GLU A 51 -2.91 8.15 4.07
CA GLU A 51 -3.91 8.88 3.30
C GLU A 51 -3.54 8.94 1.81
N ALA A 52 -2.29 9.22 1.50
CA ALA A 52 -1.78 9.27 0.13
C ALA A 52 -1.90 7.91 -0.58
N LEU A 53 -1.48 6.83 0.06
CA LEU A 53 -1.54 5.48 -0.49
C LEU A 53 -2.97 5.04 -0.79
N PHE A 54 -3.91 5.27 0.13
CA PHE A 54 -5.31 4.94 -0.12
C PHE A 54 -5.92 5.83 -1.19
N SER A 55 -5.68 7.15 -1.15
CA SER A 55 -6.21 8.09 -2.15
C SER A 55 -5.78 7.70 -3.56
N LEU A 56 -4.50 7.35 -3.74
CA LEU A 56 -3.96 6.94 -5.03
C LEU A 56 -4.51 5.58 -5.46
N SER A 57 -4.56 4.59 -4.56
CA SER A 57 -5.13 3.27 -4.85
C SER A 57 -6.60 3.33 -5.27
N TYR A 58 -7.43 4.13 -4.59
CA TYR A 58 -8.82 4.33 -4.98
C TYR A 58 -8.96 5.06 -6.31
N THR A 59 -8.12 6.05 -6.57
CA THR A 59 -8.12 6.77 -7.87
C THR A 59 -7.80 5.83 -9.02
N LEU A 60 -6.77 5.00 -8.87
CA LEU A 60 -6.40 3.97 -9.85
C LEU A 60 -7.54 2.97 -10.07
N LYS A 61 -8.13 2.47 -8.98
CA LYS A 61 -9.29 1.58 -9.04
C LYS A 61 -10.44 2.16 -9.87
N PHE A 62 -10.79 3.43 -9.66
CA PHE A 62 -11.88 4.06 -10.40
C PHE A 62 -11.50 4.40 -11.85
N LEU A 63 -10.24 4.73 -12.11
CA LEU A 63 -9.74 4.91 -13.47
C LEU A 63 -9.84 3.61 -14.28
N ILE A 64 -9.39 2.48 -13.73
CA ILE A 64 -9.48 1.18 -14.38
C ILE A 64 -10.95 0.79 -14.62
N LYS A 65 -11.81 0.96 -13.61
CA LYS A 65 -13.24 0.65 -13.74
C LYS A 65 -13.94 1.44 -14.84
N LYS A 66 -13.50 2.67 -15.13
CA LYS A 66 -14.04 3.54 -16.19
C LYS A 66 -13.31 3.43 -17.52
N SER A 67 -12.16 2.76 -17.55
CA SER A 67 -11.38 2.51 -18.76
C SER A 67 -11.98 1.39 -19.60
N GLU A 68 -11.40 1.16 -20.78
CA GLU A 68 -11.78 0.06 -21.67
C GLU A 68 -11.66 -1.32 -21.01
N LEU A 69 -10.77 -1.48 -20.02
CA LEU A 69 -10.66 -2.72 -19.24
C LEU A 69 -11.94 -3.03 -18.45
N ALA A 70 -12.65 -2.00 -17.99
CA ALA A 70 -13.89 -2.13 -17.20
C ALA A 70 -13.80 -3.15 -16.04
N ILE A 71 -12.62 -3.23 -15.41
CA ILE A 71 -12.29 -4.13 -14.29
C ILE A 71 -12.61 -3.41 -12.97
N ASP A 72 -13.29 -4.11 -12.07
CA ASP A 72 -13.57 -3.70 -10.71
C ASP A 72 -12.78 -4.60 -9.74
N TYR A 73 -11.79 -4.06 -9.04
CA TYR A 73 -11.02 -4.81 -8.03
C TYR A 73 -11.06 -4.15 -6.67
N GLY A 74 -10.91 -4.91 -5.59
CA GLY A 74 -10.80 -4.35 -4.24
C GLY A 74 -9.44 -3.70 -4.01
N VAL A 75 -9.40 -2.54 -3.35
CA VAL A 75 -8.13 -1.99 -2.82
C VAL A 75 -7.58 -2.98 -1.79
N MET A 76 -6.31 -3.31 -1.90
CA MET A 76 -5.64 -4.27 -1.02
C MET A 76 -5.40 -3.68 0.37
N PRO A 77 -5.19 -4.51 1.40
CA PRO A 77 -4.85 -4.03 2.73
C PRO A 77 -3.61 -3.12 2.72
N LEU A 78 -3.56 -2.20 3.69
CA LEU A 78 -2.31 -1.53 4.01
C LEU A 78 -1.34 -2.56 4.61
N GLU A 79 -0.13 -2.57 4.08
CA GLU A 79 0.99 -3.37 4.55
C GLU A 79 2.09 -2.42 5.04
N GLY A 80 2.93 -2.89 5.96
CA GLY A 80 4.01 -2.08 6.53
C GLY A 80 5.20 -2.94 6.90
N ILE A 81 6.38 -2.53 6.46
CA ILE A 81 7.67 -3.11 6.86
C ILE A 81 8.31 -2.16 7.86
N TRP A 82 8.94 -2.71 8.89
CA TRP A 82 9.46 -1.94 10.03
C TRP A 82 10.87 -2.39 10.37
N TRP A 83 11.78 -1.43 10.58
CA TRP A 83 13.16 -1.69 10.97
C TRP A 83 13.75 -0.50 11.73
N ALA A 84 15.03 -0.57 12.07
CA ALA A 84 15.84 0.56 12.53
C ALA A 84 17.24 0.42 11.90
N ASP A 85 18.00 1.52 11.79
CA ASP A 85 19.39 1.44 11.29
C ASP A 85 20.26 0.55 12.19
N ASP A 86 20.00 0.61 13.50
CA ASP A 86 20.56 -0.27 14.50
C ASP A 86 19.42 -1.11 15.10
N MET A 87 19.33 -2.38 14.68
CA MET A 87 18.29 -3.29 15.14
C MET A 87 18.34 -3.58 16.65
N SER A 88 19.45 -3.28 17.34
CA SER A 88 19.48 -3.34 18.81
C SER A 88 18.60 -2.28 19.47
N ARG A 89 18.23 -1.23 18.73
CA ARG A 89 17.34 -0.14 19.16
C ARG A 89 15.90 -0.33 18.70
N PHE A 90 15.61 -1.36 17.91
CA PHE A 90 14.25 -1.67 17.47
C PHE A 90 13.42 -2.21 18.65
N SER A 91 12.77 -1.29 19.37
CA SER A 91 11.99 -1.58 20.57
C SER A 91 10.56 -1.04 20.45
N ILE A 92 9.61 -1.76 21.03
CA ILE A 92 8.21 -1.32 21.12
C ILE A 92 8.07 -0.16 22.13
N ASP A 93 8.95 -0.09 23.14
CA ASP A 93 8.90 0.97 24.17
C ASP A 93 9.42 2.31 23.67
N ASN A 94 10.36 2.29 22.70
CA ASN A 94 10.91 3.48 22.09
C ASN A 94 10.94 3.34 20.56
N LYS A 95 9.92 3.92 19.90
CA LYS A 95 9.74 3.84 18.45
C LYS A 95 10.35 5.02 17.69
N ARG A 96 11.14 5.88 18.35
CA ARG A 96 11.73 7.08 17.73
C ARG A 96 12.67 6.75 16.57
N ASP A 97 13.41 5.66 16.71
CA ASP A 97 14.40 5.22 15.71
C ASP A 97 13.80 4.25 14.68
N TRP A 98 12.48 4.05 14.69
CA TRP A 98 11.82 3.19 13.71
C TRP A 98 11.89 3.82 12.33
N LYS A 99 12.15 2.97 11.33
CA LYS A 99 11.99 3.24 9.92
C LYS A 99 10.91 2.32 9.38
N TRP A 100 10.16 2.82 8.42
CA TRP A 100 9.07 2.06 7.85
C TRP A 100 8.87 2.36 6.38
N THR A 101 8.36 1.35 5.68
CA THR A 101 7.78 1.50 4.35
C THR A 101 6.34 1.06 4.46
N LEU A 102 5.41 1.98 4.19
CA LEU A 102 4.00 1.66 4.04
C LEU A 102 3.70 1.37 2.58
N MET A 103 2.89 0.34 2.33
CA MET A 103 2.64 -0.11 0.98
C MET A 103 1.24 -0.68 0.76
N ILE A 104 0.72 -0.54 -0.46
CA ILE A 104 -0.53 -1.17 -0.91
C ILE A 104 -0.27 -1.86 -2.25
N MET A 105 -0.48 -3.17 -2.28
CA MET A 105 -0.33 -3.98 -3.50
C MET A 105 -1.23 -3.46 -4.62
N GLN A 106 -0.65 -3.29 -5.80
CA GLN A 106 -1.36 -2.93 -7.02
C GLN A 106 -1.37 -4.12 -8.00
N PRO A 107 -2.50 -4.35 -8.69
CA PRO A 107 -2.56 -5.35 -9.75
C PRO A 107 -1.53 -5.13 -10.86
N GLU A 108 -1.10 -6.19 -11.54
CA GLU A 108 -0.07 -6.11 -12.60
C GLU A 108 -0.44 -5.19 -13.77
N PHE A 109 -1.75 -5.03 -14.06
CA PHE A 109 -2.24 -4.12 -15.10
C PHE A 109 -2.16 -2.63 -14.71
N ILE A 110 -1.71 -2.30 -13.49
CA ILE A 110 -1.42 -0.93 -13.08
C ILE A 110 -0.01 -0.57 -13.53
N GLU A 111 0.08 0.13 -14.66
CA GLU A 111 1.33 0.63 -15.22
C GLU A 111 1.69 2.04 -14.73
N GLU A 112 2.96 2.42 -14.86
CA GLU A 112 3.48 3.74 -14.46
C GLU A 112 2.70 4.92 -15.07
N LYS A 113 2.26 4.79 -16.33
CA LYS A 113 1.45 5.83 -17.00
C LYS A 113 0.11 6.07 -16.31
N LEU A 114 -0.51 5.01 -15.80
CA LEU A 114 -1.76 5.11 -15.04
C LEU A 114 -1.51 5.74 -13.67
N ILE A 115 -0.38 5.40 -13.03
CA ILE A 115 0.04 6.01 -11.77
C ILE A 115 0.24 7.52 -11.96
N ALA A 116 0.98 7.93 -12.99
CA ALA A 116 1.18 9.35 -13.30
C ALA A 116 -0.14 10.09 -13.51
N LYS A 117 -1.04 9.52 -14.33
CA LYS A 117 -2.39 10.08 -14.55
C LYS A 117 -3.21 10.18 -13.27
N ALA A 118 -3.12 9.18 -12.39
CA ALA A 118 -3.82 9.18 -11.11
C ALA A 118 -3.27 10.24 -10.15
N LYS A 119 -1.94 10.41 -10.10
CA LYS A 119 -1.29 11.50 -9.36
C LYS A 119 -1.76 12.87 -9.85
N ASP A 120 -1.80 13.10 -11.16
CA ASP A 120 -2.28 14.37 -11.74
C ASP A 120 -3.74 14.65 -11.41
N GLN A 121 -4.60 13.62 -11.39
CA GLN A 121 -6.00 13.79 -10.99
C GLN A 121 -6.15 14.10 -9.50
N LEU A 122 -5.29 13.52 -8.65
CA LEU A 122 -5.30 13.79 -7.22
C LEU A 122 -4.79 15.19 -6.90
N LYS A 123 -3.67 15.62 -7.49
CA LYS A 123 -3.10 16.97 -7.28
C LYS A 123 -4.12 18.08 -7.58
N LYS A 124 -5.07 17.86 -8.49
CA LYS A 124 -6.16 18.80 -8.80
C LYS A 124 -7.28 18.84 -7.75
N LYS A 125 -7.43 17.80 -6.95
CA LYS A 125 -8.51 17.64 -5.95
C LYS A 125 -8.04 17.88 -4.53
N LYS A 126 -6.83 17.46 -4.22
CA LYS A 126 -6.24 17.51 -2.88
C LYS A 126 -4.72 17.62 -3.00
N ASP A 127 -4.14 18.52 -2.22
CA ASP A 127 -2.70 18.57 -2.04
C ASP A 127 -2.29 17.53 -0.99
N LEU A 128 -1.44 16.58 -1.40
CA LEU A 128 -1.00 15.46 -0.58
C LEU A 128 0.52 15.45 -0.59
N SER A 129 1.12 15.88 0.54
CA SER A 129 2.58 15.98 0.75
C SER A 129 3.32 14.69 0.37
N ALA A 130 2.79 13.53 0.73
CA ALA A 130 3.37 12.22 0.43
C ALA A 130 3.24 11.77 -1.04
N LEU A 131 2.60 12.56 -1.92
CA LEU A 131 2.51 12.30 -3.37
C LEU A 131 3.38 13.24 -4.23
N SER A 132 4.25 14.04 -3.58
CA SER A 132 5.14 15.02 -4.20
C SER A 132 5.90 14.42 -5.40
#